data_AF-A0AA93HJ99-F1
#
_entry.id   AF-A0AA93HJ99-F1
#
_cell.length_a   1.000
_cell.length_b   1.000
_cell.length_c   1.000
_cell.angle_alpha   90.00
_cell.angle_beta   90.00
_cell.angle_gamma   90.00
#
_symmetry.space_group_name_H-M   'P 1'
#
loop_
_entity.id
_entity.type
_entity.pdbx_description
1 polymer ?
#
loop_
_entity_poly.entity_id
_entity_poly.type
_entity_poly.pdbx_seq_one_letter_code
_entity_poly.pdbx_strand_id
1 'polypeptide(L)'
;MVRFFTTVAACVVVACAAPAAAEEIKGQAIIAGVPSIIALDIDDDLATLRHRPADNSAGWSRYVVHGPRQALALLADERLAFLWPALERMGGDDMSKLRDQSLERTRRGWQEGRLTAPNDEMANVGLSRRARALGQYVDALMDAGQWEAALELLTSERKRERGTSTLDHLELQAIIRDTAQVLEGLKQTERELDVWRQGIQLLGDSPFSLNLRLSLAARLAETGYYAESLELSEAARATFLKTAPANQVPNALPQFDWIRACALKGLGRADEAGAIMAGVADAEQVESRRIHLPRIRDHEQRAYQCLRDPQGLAGVWSRDLTQGPPIGSETFLLAQASAETDVLHRPTVDAAHAMFTAAPPLRMLPDRYSAAQRAWR
;
A
#
# COMPACT_ATOMS: atom_id res chain seq x y z
N MET A 1 -36.35 -17.33 -64.03
CA MET A 1 -35.04 -16.73 -63.68
C MET A 1 -34.75 -17.03 -62.22
N VAL A 2 -33.92 -18.04 -61.95
CA VAL A 2 -33.54 -18.45 -60.59
C VAL A 2 -32.15 -17.89 -60.33
N ARG A 3 -32.02 -16.97 -59.36
CA ARG A 3 -30.72 -16.42 -58.94
C ARG A 3 -30.20 -17.26 -57.78
N PHE A 4 -29.11 -17.99 -58.00
CA PHE A 4 -28.33 -18.64 -56.95
C PHE A 4 -27.44 -17.58 -56.28
N PHE A 5 -27.61 -17.38 -54.97
CA PHE A 5 -26.65 -16.66 -54.13
C PHE A 5 -25.65 -17.69 -53.58
N THR A 6 -24.39 -17.55 -53.98
CA THR A 6 -23.28 -18.36 -53.45
C THR A 6 -22.70 -17.62 -52.25
N THR A 7 -23.01 -18.09 -51.03
CA THR A 7 -22.41 -17.58 -49.80
C THR A 7 -21.01 -18.18 -49.65
N VAL A 8 -19.98 -17.37 -49.86
CA VAL A 8 -18.58 -17.77 -49.60
C VAL A 8 -18.30 -17.57 -48.11
N ALA A 9 -18.23 -18.67 -47.36
CA ALA A 9 -17.79 -18.65 -45.97
C ALA A 9 -16.26 -18.51 -45.92
N ALA A 10 -15.77 -17.31 -45.64
CA ALA A 10 -14.35 -17.08 -45.36
C ALA A 10 -14.03 -17.63 -43.95
N CYS A 11 -13.35 -18.78 -43.88
CA CYS A 11 -12.73 -19.26 -42.65
C CYS A 11 -11.53 -18.36 -42.31
N VAL A 12 -11.71 -17.44 -41.36
CA VAL A 12 -10.60 -16.71 -40.74
C VAL A 12 -9.90 -17.69 -39.81
N VAL A 13 -8.75 -18.22 -40.23
CA VAL A 13 -7.86 -18.98 -39.36
C VAL A 13 -7.15 -17.95 -38.46
N VAL A 14 -7.65 -17.80 -37.23
CA VAL A 14 -6.93 -17.06 -36.19
C VAL A 14 -5.75 -17.93 -35.78
N ALA A 15 -4.55 -17.59 -36.25
CA ALA A 15 -3.33 -18.21 -35.78
C ALA A 15 -3.12 -17.82 -34.31
N CYS A 16 -3.39 -18.73 -33.37
CA CYS A 16 -3.00 -18.56 -31.98
C CYS A 16 -1.47 -18.56 -31.93
N ALA A 17 -0.85 -17.41 -31.66
CA ALA A 17 0.56 -17.35 -31.33
C ALA A 17 0.83 -18.25 -30.11
N ALA A 18 1.90 -19.06 -30.17
CA ALA A 18 2.33 -19.83 -29.00
C ALA A 18 2.63 -18.84 -27.85
N PRO A 19 2.26 -19.18 -26.60
CA PRO A 19 2.58 -18.34 -25.45
C PRO A 19 4.09 -18.10 -25.41
N ALA A 20 4.51 -16.87 -25.13
CA ALA A 20 5.91 -16.55 -24.97
C ALA A 20 6.47 -17.41 -23.82
N ALA A 21 7.65 -18.00 -24.01
CA ALA A 21 8.28 -18.75 -22.93
C ALA A 21 8.57 -17.81 -21.75
N ALA A 22 8.26 -18.26 -20.52
CA ALA A 22 8.56 -17.51 -19.31
C ALA A 22 10.04 -17.10 -19.26
N GLU A 23 10.31 -15.83 -18.99
CA GLU A 23 11.67 -15.28 -18.89
C GLU A 23 12.11 -15.30 -17.41
N GLU A 24 13.24 -15.94 -17.09
CA GLU A 24 13.87 -15.85 -15.75
C GLU A 24 15.16 -15.02 -15.87
N ILE A 25 15.24 -13.94 -15.08
CA ILE A 25 16.46 -13.13 -14.94
C ILE A 25 16.99 -13.31 -13.53
N LYS A 26 18.26 -13.67 -13.40
CA LYS A 26 18.88 -14.02 -12.13
C LYS A 26 20.16 -13.25 -11.90
N GLY A 27 20.36 -12.80 -10.66
CA GLY A 27 21.55 -12.09 -10.24
C GLY A 27 21.85 -12.28 -8.75
N GLN A 28 22.86 -11.55 -8.27
CA GLN A 28 23.23 -11.49 -6.87
C GLN A 28 23.25 -10.02 -6.42
N ALA A 29 22.85 -9.78 -5.18
CA ALA A 29 22.96 -8.47 -4.56
C ALA A 29 23.13 -8.59 -3.04
N ILE A 30 23.56 -7.51 -2.39
CA ILE A 30 23.66 -7.45 -0.93
C ILE A 30 22.36 -6.88 -0.37
N ILE A 31 21.56 -7.71 0.31
CA ILE A 31 20.28 -7.31 0.91
C ILE A 31 20.45 -7.32 2.43
N ALA A 32 20.23 -6.18 3.08
CA ALA A 32 20.43 -6.00 4.52
C ALA A 32 21.81 -6.52 5.02
N GLY A 33 22.87 -6.24 4.25
CA GLY A 33 24.23 -6.70 4.55
C GLY A 33 24.51 -8.18 4.23
N VAL A 34 23.53 -8.92 3.72
CA VAL A 34 23.64 -10.36 3.41
C VAL A 34 23.72 -10.58 1.90
N PRO A 35 24.77 -11.24 1.38
CA PRO A 35 24.80 -11.70 -0.01
C PRO A 35 23.59 -12.57 -0.31
N SER A 36 22.83 -12.20 -1.33
CA SER A 36 21.54 -12.81 -1.66
C SER A 36 21.46 -13.16 -3.14
N ILE A 37 20.77 -14.25 -3.44
CA ILE A 37 20.40 -14.64 -4.80
C ILE A 37 19.02 -14.05 -5.08
N ILE A 38 18.88 -13.39 -6.22
CA ILE A 38 17.65 -12.74 -6.65
C ILE A 38 17.29 -13.27 -8.03
N ALA A 39 16.00 -13.58 -8.23
CA ALA A 39 15.45 -13.95 -9.53
C ALA A 39 14.17 -13.16 -9.79
N LEU A 40 13.95 -12.77 -11.03
CA LEU A 40 12.70 -12.21 -11.52
C LEU A 40 12.16 -13.16 -12.58
N ASP A 41 11.04 -13.80 -12.28
CA ASP A 41 10.30 -14.62 -13.25
C ASP A 41 9.22 -13.75 -13.87
N ILE A 42 9.18 -13.67 -15.20
CA ILE A 42 8.17 -12.91 -15.95
C ILE A 42 7.30 -13.92 -16.70
N ASP A 43 6.00 -13.89 -16.42
CA ASP A 43 4.98 -14.73 -17.04
C ASP A 43 3.82 -13.84 -17.52
N ASP A 44 3.65 -13.74 -18.84
CA ASP A 44 2.72 -12.84 -19.53
C ASP A 44 2.78 -11.37 -19.04
N ASP A 45 1.91 -11.01 -18.10
CA ASP A 45 1.67 -9.67 -17.58
C ASP A 45 1.99 -9.54 -16.08
N LEU A 46 2.55 -10.60 -15.47
CA LEU A 46 2.96 -10.64 -14.08
C LEU A 46 4.45 -10.94 -13.98
N ALA A 47 5.10 -10.31 -13.01
CA ALA A 47 6.44 -10.71 -12.62
C ALA A 47 6.48 -11.12 -11.14
N THR A 48 7.25 -12.15 -10.83
CA THR A 48 7.51 -12.59 -9.47
C THR A 48 8.99 -12.43 -9.17
N LEU A 49 9.30 -11.51 -8.26
CA LEU A 49 10.62 -11.38 -7.68
C LEU A 49 10.76 -12.43 -6.57
N ARG A 50 11.81 -13.23 -6.64
CA ARG A 50 12.22 -14.18 -5.61
C ARG A 50 13.57 -13.77 -5.04
N HIS A 51 13.72 -13.89 -3.73
CA HIS A 51 15.03 -13.70 -3.09
C HIS A 51 15.29 -14.71 -1.98
N ARG A 52 16.57 -15.03 -1.76
CA ARG A 52 17.05 -15.77 -0.58
C ARG A 52 18.51 -15.42 -0.27
N PRO A 53 18.96 -15.58 0.98
CA PRO A 53 20.38 -15.55 1.32
C PRO A 53 21.19 -16.56 0.50
N ALA A 54 22.38 -16.17 0.04
CA ALA A 54 23.25 -17.02 -0.79
C ALA A 54 23.82 -18.22 -0.02
N ASP A 55 23.90 -18.12 1.31
CA ASP A 55 24.27 -19.21 2.23
C ASP A 55 23.13 -20.22 2.47
N ASN A 56 21.94 -19.98 1.90
CA ASN A 56 20.72 -20.77 2.11
C ASN A 56 20.25 -20.84 3.57
N SER A 57 20.60 -19.86 4.40
CA SER A 57 20.12 -19.73 5.78
C SER A 57 18.59 -19.57 5.87
N ALA A 58 17.95 -19.10 4.79
CA ALA A 58 16.49 -18.98 4.67
C ALA A 58 15.96 -19.47 3.31
N GLY A 59 14.66 -19.80 3.28
CA GLY A 59 13.94 -20.16 2.07
C GLY A 59 13.75 -18.99 1.10
N TRP A 60 13.12 -19.27 -0.05
CA TRP A 60 12.76 -18.23 -1.00
C TRP A 60 11.59 -17.39 -0.48
N SER A 61 11.83 -16.11 -0.34
CA SER A 61 10.77 -15.09 -0.26
C SER A 61 10.28 -14.77 -1.67
N ARG A 62 8.99 -14.47 -1.80
CA ARG A 62 8.36 -14.12 -3.08
C ARG A 62 7.66 -12.77 -2.97
N TYR A 63 7.75 -11.97 -4.03
CA TYR A 63 7.12 -10.67 -4.15
C TYR A 63 6.55 -10.53 -5.57
N VAL A 64 5.25 -10.28 -5.69
CA VAL A 64 4.59 -10.18 -6.99
C VAL A 64 4.57 -8.72 -7.43
N VAL A 65 5.12 -8.46 -8.61
CA VAL A 65 5.10 -7.17 -9.29
C VAL A 65 3.89 -7.16 -10.23
N HIS A 66 2.79 -6.63 -9.73
CA HIS A 66 1.52 -6.61 -10.45
C HIS A 66 1.07 -5.20 -10.85
N GLY A 67 1.86 -4.16 -10.60
CA GLY A 67 1.49 -2.79 -10.90
C GLY A 67 2.68 -1.82 -11.00
N PRO A 68 2.43 -0.59 -11.47
CA PRO A 68 3.46 0.43 -11.62
C PRO A 68 4.21 0.74 -10.32
N ARG A 69 3.49 0.83 -9.18
CA ARG A 69 4.10 1.18 -7.89
C ARG A 69 5.20 0.19 -7.51
N GLN A 70 4.91 -1.11 -7.57
CA GLN A 70 5.87 -2.16 -7.24
C GLN A 70 7.07 -2.14 -8.21
N ALA A 71 6.82 -1.96 -9.52
CA ALA A 71 7.89 -1.89 -10.52
C ALA A 71 8.81 -0.68 -10.31
N LEU A 72 8.24 0.50 -10.02
CA LEU A 72 9.00 1.71 -9.73
C LEU A 72 9.86 1.56 -8.47
N ALA A 73 9.35 0.89 -7.43
CA ALA A 73 10.12 0.66 -6.20
C ALA A 73 11.37 -0.20 -6.48
N LEU A 74 11.27 -1.18 -7.38
CA LEU A 74 12.40 -1.99 -7.84
C LEU A 74 13.35 -1.21 -8.76
N LEU A 75 12.83 -0.34 -9.62
CA LEU A 75 13.64 0.55 -10.48
C LEU A 75 14.44 1.58 -9.67
N ALA A 76 13.92 1.97 -8.50
CA ALA A 76 14.59 2.87 -7.58
C ALA A 76 15.65 2.19 -6.71
N ASP A 77 15.78 0.86 -6.75
CA ASP A 77 16.74 0.08 -5.97
C ASP A 77 17.97 -0.29 -6.81
N GLU A 78 19.11 0.39 -6.60
CA GLU A 78 20.36 0.17 -7.36
C GLU A 78 20.93 -1.23 -7.20
N ARG A 79 20.62 -1.91 -6.10
CA ARG A 79 21.03 -3.31 -5.88
C ARG A 79 20.44 -4.24 -6.94
N LEU A 80 19.34 -3.82 -7.56
CA LEU A 80 18.60 -4.57 -8.56
C LEU A 80 18.82 -4.07 -9.98
N ALA A 81 19.88 -3.30 -10.24
CA ALA A 81 20.09 -2.67 -11.54
C ALA A 81 20.05 -3.67 -12.73
N PHE A 82 20.45 -4.91 -12.49
CA PHE A 82 20.40 -5.99 -13.48
C PHE A 82 18.97 -6.42 -13.88
N LEU A 83 17.94 -6.07 -13.10
CA LEU A 83 16.52 -6.32 -13.41
C LEU A 83 15.87 -5.20 -14.22
N TRP A 84 16.45 -4.00 -14.23
CA TRP A 84 15.80 -2.82 -14.82
C TRP A 84 15.42 -2.98 -16.29
N PRO A 85 16.26 -3.53 -17.20
CA PRO A 85 15.85 -3.70 -18.59
C PRO A 85 14.58 -4.54 -18.77
N ALA A 86 14.34 -5.52 -17.90
CA ALA A 86 13.14 -6.35 -17.94
C ALA A 86 11.91 -5.60 -17.43
N LEU A 87 12.07 -4.92 -16.30
CA LEU A 87 11.02 -4.10 -15.70
C LEU A 87 10.59 -2.98 -16.66
N GLU A 88 11.53 -2.37 -17.38
CA GLU A 88 11.24 -1.34 -18.39
C GLU A 88 10.53 -1.93 -19.62
N ARG A 89 10.91 -3.13 -20.10
CA ARG A 89 10.16 -3.81 -21.19
C ARG A 89 8.74 -4.20 -20.79
N MET A 90 8.55 -4.62 -19.54
CA MET A 90 7.25 -4.96 -18.97
C MET A 90 6.39 -3.71 -18.81
N GLY A 91 6.96 -2.66 -18.20
CA GLY A 91 6.29 -1.39 -17.90
C GLY A 91 6.02 -0.48 -19.09
N GLY A 92 6.86 -0.55 -20.13
CA GLY A 92 6.93 0.50 -21.14
C GLY A 92 7.74 1.72 -20.63
N ASP A 93 7.94 2.70 -21.50
CA ASP A 93 8.83 3.84 -21.27
C ASP A 93 8.46 4.68 -20.03
N ASP A 94 7.17 4.71 -19.66
CA ASP A 94 6.59 5.51 -18.58
C ASP A 94 5.73 4.69 -17.59
N MET A 95 5.83 3.36 -17.61
CA MET A 95 4.98 2.41 -16.87
C MET A 95 3.51 2.31 -17.33
N SER A 96 3.09 3.00 -18.39
CA SER A 96 1.69 2.98 -18.88
C SER A 96 1.22 1.59 -19.31
N LYS A 97 2.10 0.78 -19.93
CA LYS A 97 1.75 -0.59 -20.35
C LYS A 97 1.39 -1.45 -19.14
N LEU A 98 2.17 -1.41 -18.07
CA LEU A 98 1.89 -2.17 -16.85
C LEU A 98 0.66 -1.64 -16.09
N ARG A 99 0.43 -0.31 -16.12
CA ARG A 99 -0.81 0.30 -15.60
C ARG A 99 -2.04 -0.28 -16.29
N ASP A 100 -2.06 -0.24 -17.62
CA ASP A 100 -3.22 -0.68 -18.40
C ASP A 100 -3.48 -2.19 -18.26
N GLN A 101 -2.41 -2.99 -18.23
CA GLN A 101 -2.49 -4.43 -17.95
C GLN A 101 -3.02 -4.72 -16.54
N SER A 102 -2.52 -4.01 -15.52
CA SER A 102 -3.00 -4.14 -14.14
C SER A 102 -4.49 -3.81 -14.02
N LEU A 103 -4.91 -2.68 -14.59
CA LEU A 103 -6.32 -2.28 -14.63
C LEU A 103 -7.21 -3.36 -15.25
N GLU A 104 -6.86 -3.83 -16.45
CA GLU A 104 -7.67 -4.81 -17.15
C GLU A 104 -7.75 -6.16 -16.40
N ARG A 105 -6.61 -6.61 -15.88
CA ARG A 105 -6.52 -7.86 -15.10
C ARG A 105 -7.36 -7.78 -13.84
N THR A 106 -7.17 -6.74 -13.02
CA THR A 106 -7.92 -6.54 -11.76
C THR A 106 -9.41 -6.32 -11.99
N ARG A 107 -9.80 -5.58 -13.04
CA ARG A 107 -11.21 -5.42 -13.45
C ARG A 107 -11.88 -6.76 -13.73
N ARG A 108 -11.25 -7.61 -14.53
CA ARG A 108 -11.73 -8.97 -14.84
C ARG A 108 -11.74 -9.84 -13.58
N GLY A 109 -10.70 -9.78 -12.75
CA GLY A 109 -10.64 -10.47 -11.47
C GLY A 109 -11.81 -10.12 -10.56
N TRP A 110 -12.10 -8.83 -10.39
CA TRP A 110 -13.26 -8.34 -9.63
C TRP A 110 -14.60 -8.84 -10.22
N GLN A 111 -14.78 -8.74 -11.55
CA GLN A 111 -16.00 -9.22 -12.22
C GLN A 111 -16.22 -10.73 -12.05
N GLU A 112 -15.14 -11.51 -12.01
CA GLU A 112 -15.17 -12.96 -11.82
C GLU A 112 -15.09 -13.40 -10.34
N GLY A 113 -14.91 -12.47 -9.40
CA GLY A 113 -14.70 -12.77 -7.98
C GLY A 113 -13.40 -13.53 -7.69
N ARG A 114 -12.35 -13.28 -8.49
CA ARG A 114 -11.03 -13.92 -8.41
C ARG A 114 -9.94 -12.91 -8.09
N LEU A 115 -9.00 -13.35 -7.26
CA LEU A 115 -7.79 -12.57 -6.96
C LEU A 115 -6.82 -12.67 -8.13
N THR A 116 -6.13 -11.57 -8.40
CA THR A 116 -5.16 -11.46 -9.50
C THR A 116 -3.71 -11.40 -9.02
N ALA A 117 -3.53 -11.09 -7.74
CA ALA A 117 -2.28 -11.18 -7.01
C ALA A 117 -2.54 -11.74 -5.61
N PRO A 118 -1.51 -12.26 -4.90
CA PRO A 118 -1.59 -12.54 -3.48
C PRO A 118 -2.12 -11.32 -2.72
N ASN A 119 -2.91 -11.56 -1.69
CA ASN A 119 -3.43 -10.51 -0.82
C ASN A 119 -3.22 -10.98 0.62
N ASP A 120 -1.98 -10.82 1.09
CA ASP A 120 -1.48 -11.32 2.37
C ASP A 120 -1.52 -10.23 3.46
N GLU A 121 -2.11 -9.07 3.15
CA GLU A 121 -2.30 -7.99 4.11
C GLU A 121 -3.23 -8.43 5.23
N MET A 122 -2.82 -8.15 6.47
CA MET A 122 -3.62 -8.47 7.66
C MET A 122 -5.03 -7.87 7.58
N ALA A 123 -5.17 -6.65 7.05
CA ALA A 123 -6.45 -5.98 6.95
C ALA A 123 -7.45 -6.68 6.02
N ASN A 124 -6.96 -7.60 5.18
CA ASN A 124 -7.76 -8.36 4.23
C ASN A 124 -8.01 -9.81 4.69
N VAL A 125 -7.46 -10.20 5.86
CA VAL A 125 -7.72 -11.50 6.48
C VAL A 125 -9.19 -11.57 6.91
N GLY A 126 -9.88 -12.61 6.44
CA GLY A 126 -11.30 -12.81 6.74
C GLY A 126 -12.27 -12.20 5.71
N LEU A 127 -11.79 -11.33 4.82
CA LEU A 127 -12.60 -10.83 3.69
C LEU A 127 -12.91 -11.94 2.69
N SER A 128 -14.10 -11.89 2.07
CA SER A 128 -14.40 -12.78 0.95
C SER A 128 -13.44 -12.54 -0.21
N ARG A 129 -13.40 -13.49 -1.14
CA ARG A 129 -12.63 -13.33 -2.38
C ARG A 129 -13.13 -12.14 -3.21
N ARG A 130 -14.44 -11.88 -3.20
CA ARG A 130 -15.04 -10.74 -3.91
C ARG A 130 -14.58 -9.41 -3.33
N ALA A 131 -14.65 -9.24 -2.01
CA ALA A 131 -14.21 -8.01 -1.34
C ALA A 131 -12.70 -7.75 -1.57
N ARG A 132 -11.87 -8.79 -1.51
CA ARG A 132 -10.44 -8.67 -1.83
C ARG A 132 -10.16 -8.35 -3.30
N ALA A 133 -10.94 -8.92 -4.23
CA ALA A 133 -10.81 -8.60 -5.65
C ALA A 133 -11.28 -7.16 -5.96
N LEU A 134 -12.32 -6.69 -5.26
CA LEU A 134 -12.74 -5.28 -5.31
C LEU A 134 -11.61 -4.35 -4.86
N GLY A 135 -10.98 -4.62 -3.71
CA GLY A 135 -9.83 -3.85 -3.23
C GLY A 135 -8.70 -3.77 -4.26
N GLN A 136 -8.30 -4.91 -4.85
CA GLN A 136 -7.28 -4.94 -5.91
C GLN A 136 -7.65 -4.08 -7.13
N TYR A 137 -8.92 -4.04 -7.52
CA TYR A 137 -9.36 -3.21 -8.63
C TYR A 137 -9.41 -1.72 -8.25
N VAL A 138 -9.82 -1.39 -7.03
CA VAL A 138 -9.76 -0.02 -6.50
C VAL A 138 -8.33 0.49 -6.47
N ASP A 139 -7.38 -0.30 -5.95
CA ASP A 139 -5.96 0.06 -5.94
C ASP A 139 -5.43 0.30 -7.35
N ALA A 140 -5.78 -0.55 -8.31
CA ALA A 140 -5.39 -0.37 -9.71
C ALA A 140 -5.99 0.89 -10.34
N LEU A 141 -7.24 1.24 -10.02
CA LEU A 141 -7.88 2.49 -10.45
C LEU A 141 -7.17 3.71 -9.88
N MET A 142 -6.86 3.70 -8.58
CA MET A 142 -6.11 4.77 -7.92
C MET A 142 -4.71 4.92 -8.50
N ASP A 143 -3.98 3.82 -8.65
CA ASP A 143 -2.64 3.79 -9.26
C ASP A 143 -2.66 4.32 -10.70
N ALA A 144 -3.78 4.20 -11.41
CA ALA A 144 -3.95 4.72 -12.76
C ALA A 144 -4.52 6.14 -12.85
N GLY A 145 -4.72 6.82 -11.72
CA GLY A 145 -5.28 8.18 -11.67
C GLY A 145 -6.79 8.24 -11.83
N GLN A 146 -7.50 7.10 -11.84
CA GLN A 146 -8.95 7.01 -12.01
C GLN A 146 -9.70 7.05 -10.66
N TRP A 147 -9.38 8.06 -9.84
CA TRP A 147 -9.86 8.19 -8.47
C TRP A 147 -11.38 8.35 -8.37
N GLU A 148 -12.00 9.12 -9.27
CA GLU A 148 -13.46 9.27 -9.32
C GLU A 148 -14.17 7.96 -9.67
N ALA A 149 -13.60 7.17 -10.58
CA ALA A 149 -14.14 5.86 -10.93
C ALA A 149 -14.04 4.87 -9.75
N ALA A 150 -12.94 4.91 -9.01
CA ALA A 150 -12.78 4.14 -7.77
C ALA A 150 -13.85 4.53 -6.73
N LEU A 151 -14.08 5.84 -6.55
CA LEU A 151 -15.09 6.36 -5.61
C LEU A 151 -16.51 5.93 -6.01
N GLU A 152 -16.84 6.01 -7.29
CA GLU A 152 -18.14 5.58 -7.82
C GLU A 152 -18.35 4.09 -7.58
N LEU A 153 -17.35 3.27 -7.89
CA LEU A 153 -17.38 1.83 -7.69
C LEU A 153 -17.65 1.47 -6.22
N LEU A 154 -16.87 2.05 -5.29
CA LEU A 154 -17.03 1.82 -3.85
C LEU A 154 -18.38 2.30 -3.33
N THR A 155 -18.87 3.44 -3.82
CA THR A 155 -20.20 3.97 -3.47
C THR A 155 -21.31 3.03 -3.95
N SER A 156 -21.16 2.44 -5.14
CA SER A 156 -22.06 1.42 -5.68
C SER A 156 -22.08 0.17 -4.80
N GLU A 157 -20.90 -0.35 -4.43
CA GLU A 157 -20.77 -1.57 -3.62
C GLU A 157 -21.29 -1.35 -2.20
N ARG A 158 -20.99 -0.21 -1.57
CA ARG A 158 -21.51 0.15 -0.25
C ARG A 158 -23.05 0.15 -0.19
N LYS A 159 -23.73 0.55 -1.27
CA LYS A 159 -25.20 0.52 -1.36
C LYS A 159 -25.77 -0.89 -1.47
N ARG A 160 -24.96 -1.87 -1.92
CA ARG A 160 -25.36 -3.28 -2.04
C ARG A 160 -25.19 -4.04 -0.73
N GLU A 161 -24.18 -3.65 0.05
CA GLU A 161 -23.90 -4.26 1.34
C GLU A 161 -24.97 -3.92 2.39
N ARG A 162 -25.52 -4.96 3.03
CA ARG A 162 -26.65 -4.84 3.96
C ARG A 162 -26.22 -4.78 5.42
N GLY A 163 -24.97 -5.11 5.74
CA GLY A 163 -24.42 -5.02 7.11
C GLY A 163 -25.15 -5.91 8.11
N THR A 164 -25.60 -7.10 7.70
CA THR A 164 -26.44 -7.98 8.53
C THR A 164 -25.67 -9.09 9.25
N SER A 165 -24.47 -9.42 8.76
CA SER A 165 -23.61 -10.46 9.32
C SER A 165 -22.25 -9.91 9.79
N THR A 166 -21.53 -10.69 10.60
CA THR A 166 -20.14 -10.38 10.98
C THR A 166 -19.24 -10.22 9.76
N LEU A 167 -19.44 -11.06 8.73
CA LEU A 167 -18.70 -10.94 7.48
C LEU A 167 -19.07 -9.63 6.76
N ASP A 168 -20.35 -9.29 6.70
CA ASP A 168 -20.83 -8.04 6.10
C ASP A 168 -20.22 -6.83 6.83
N HIS A 169 -20.06 -6.88 8.16
CA HIS A 169 -19.41 -5.81 8.92
C HIS A 169 -17.93 -5.64 8.58
N LEU A 170 -17.21 -6.76 8.41
CA LEU A 170 -15.79 -6.73 8.03
C LEU A 170 -15.63 -6.18 6.60
N GLU A 171 -16.49 -6.61 5.67
CA GLU A 171 -16.48 -6.12 4.29
C GLU A 171 -16.89 -4.65 4.20
N LEU A 172 -17.89 -4.24 4.97
CA LEU A 172 -18.29 -2.84 5.09
C LEU A 172 -17.14 -1.99 5.66
N GLN A 173 -16.41 -2.48 6.67
CA GLN A 173 -15.22 -1.80 7.21
C GLN A 173 -14.16 -1.58 6.11
N ALA A 174 -13.89 -2.60 5.29
CA ALA A 174 -12.93 -2.49 4.18
C ALA A 174 -13.40 -1.46 3.14
N ILE A 175 -14.67 -1.49 2.73
CA ILE A 175 -15.24 -0.51 1.78
C ILE A 175 -15.16 0.91 2.34
N ILE A 176 -15.43 1.12 3.63
CA ILE A 176 -15.30 2.44 4.28
C ILE A 176 -13.86 2.94 4.24
N ARG A 177 -12.90 2.06 4.59
CA ARG A 177 -11.46 2.38 4.53
C ARG A 177 -11.05 2.79 3.12
N ASP A 178 -11.39 1.98 2.13
CA ASP A 178 -10.99 2.22 0.75
C ASP A 178 -11.68 3.50 0.20
N THR A 179 -12.93 3.76 0.59
CA THR A 179 -13.64 5.01 0.23
C THR A 179 -12.93 6.23 0.82
N ALA A 180 -12.51 6.16 2.08
CA ALA A 180 -11.77 7.24 2.70
C ALA A 180 -10.40 7.46 2.04
N GLN A 181 -9.66 6.39 1.74
CA GLN A 181 -8.38 6.48 1.02
C GLN A 181 -8.54 7.14 -0.36
N VAL A 182 -9.60 6.81 -1.10
CA VAL A 182 -9.90 7.47 -2.39
C VAL A 182 -10.21 8.96 -2.18
N LEU A 183 -11.00 9.32 -1.17
CA LEU A 183 -11.31 10.72 -0.85
C LEU A 183 -10.08 11.52 -0.39
N GLU A 184 -9.15 10.88 0.32
CA GLU A 184 -7.85 11.45 0.65
C GLU A 184 -7.04 11.80 -0.60
N GLY A 185 -6.92 10.86 -1.56
CA GLY A 185 -6.23 11.11 -2.82
C GLY A 185 -6.89 12.18 -3.70
N LEU A 186 -8.21 12.33 -3.58
CA LEU A 186 -8.99 13.43 -4.18
C LEU A 186 -8.90 14.75 -3.39
N LYS A 187 -8.18 14.78 -2.26
CA LYS A 187 -8.01 15.94 -1.37
C LYS A 187 -9.34 16.48 -0.82
N GLN A 188 -10.29 15.58 -0.53
CA GLN A 188 -11.62 15.90 -0.02
C GLN A 188 -11.74 15.58 1.47
N THR A 189 -10.90 16.21 2.29
CA THR A 189 -10.72 15.91 3.73
C THR A 189 -12.02 15.85 4.52
N GLU A 190 -12.92 16.83 4.38
CA GLU A 190 -14.17 16.82 5.16
C GLU A 190 -15.06 15.63 4.79
N ARG A 191 -15.14 15.27 3.51
CA ARG A 191 -15.88 14.09 3.06
C ARG A 191 -15.24 12.79 3.53
N GLU A 192 -13.91 12.75 3.57
CA GLU A 192 -13.15 11.63 4.12
C GLU A 192 -13.51 11.40 5.60
N LEU A 193 -13.40 12.45 6.43
CA LEU A 193 -13.74 12.39 7.85
C LEU A 193 -15.21 11.99 8.08
N ASP A 194 -16.13 12.49 7.26
CA ASP A 194 -17.54 12.11 7.32
C ASP A 194 -17.77 10.63 6.99
N VAL A 195 -17.06 10.07 6.00
CA VAL A 195 -17.15 8.64 5.67
C VAL A 195 -16.71 7.79 6.86
N TRP A 196 -15.63 8.15 7.53
CA TRP A 196 -15.18 7.47 8.75
C TRP A 196 -16.22 7.55 9.87
N ARG A 197 -16.75 8.74 10.16
CA ARG A 197 -17.78 8.95 11.21
C ARG A 197 -19.05 8.15 10.93
N GLN A 198 -19.55 8.20 9.69
CA GLN A 198 -20.71 7.39 9.28
C GLN A 198 -20.41 5.90 9.40
N GLY A 199 -19.21 5.46 9.02
CA GLY A 199 -18.78 4.07 9.15
C GLY A 199 -18.81 3.58 10.60
N ILE A 200 -18.30 4.39 11.53
CA ILE A 200 -18.33 4.10 12.97
C ILE A 200 -19.78 4.00 13.47
N GLN A 201 -20.67 4.90 13.04
CA GLN A 201 -22.09 4.86 13.39
C GLN A 201 -22.77 3.61 12.85
N LEU A 202 -22.52 3.25 11.59
CA LEU A 202 -23.11 2.07 10.95
C LEU A 202 -22.67 0.75 11.61
N LEU A 203 -21.40 0.64 12.00
CA LEU A 203 -20.89 -0.55 12.66
C LEU A 203 -21.22 -0.61 14.16
N GLY A 204 -21.54 0.52 14.80
CA GLY A 204 -21.90 0.59 16.21
C GLY A 204 -20.85 -0.04 17.12
N ASP A 205 -21.30 -0.98 17.97
CA ASP A 205 -20.45 -1.73 18.91
C ASP A 205 -19.76 -2.95 18.31
N SER A 206 -19.85 -3.14 16.98
CA SER A 206 -19.10 -4.18 16.28
C SER A 206 -17.60 -4.07 16.60
N PRO A 207 -16.88 -5.19 16.82
CA PRO A 207 -15.44 -5.15 17.08
C PRO A 207 -14.65 -4.49 15.95
N PHE A 208 -15.19 -4.48 14.73
CA PHE A 208 -14.58 -3.82 13.57
C PHE A 208 -14.64 -2.29 13.63
N SER A 209 -15.54 -1.71 14.44
CA SER A 209 -15.63 -0.25 14.61
C SER A 209 -14.40 0.32 15.32
N LEU A 210 -13.68 -0.49 16.11
CA LEU A 210 -12.44 -0.10 16.76
C LEU A 210 -11.37 0.33 15.74
N ASN A 211 -11.22 -0.43 14.65
CA ASN A 211 -10.28 -0.10 13.58
C ASN A 211 -10.67 1.21 12.88
N LEU A 212 -11.97 1.43 12.64
CA LEU A 212 -12.43 2.69 12.05
C LEU A 212 -12.19 3.89 12.97
N ARG A 213 -12.41 3.74 14.28
CA ARG A 213 -12.12 4.79 15.28
C ARG A 213 -10.64 5.12 15.31
N LEU A 214 -9.77 4.11 15.25
CA LEU A 214 -8.32 4.32 15.23
C LEU A 214 -7.86 5.01 13.94
N SER A 215 -8.39 4.60 12.79
CA SER A 215 -8.10 5.26 11.50
C SER A 215 -8.60 6.70 11.47
N LEU A 216 -9.81 6.97 11.99
CA LEU A 216 -10.32 8.33 12.12
C LEU A 216 -9.43 9.17 13.05
N ALA A 217 -9.02 8.62 14.20
CA ALA A 217 -8.14 9.33 15.12
C ALA A 217 -6.80 9.69 14.46
N ALA A 218 -6.21 8.76 13.70
CA ALA A 218 -5.00 9.01 12.91
C ALA A 218 -5.21 10.17 11.91
N ARG A 219 -6.31 10.13 11.14
CA ARG A 219 -6.64 11.17 10.16
C ARG A 219 -6.92 12.52 10.78
N LEU A 220 -7.63 12.57 11.91
CA LEU A 220 -7.86 13.80 12.68
C LEU A 220 -6.53 14.40 13.18
N ALA A 221 -5.58 13.57 13.63
CA ALA A 221 -4.25 14.07 14.01
C ALA A 221 -3.51 14.67 12.82
N GLU A 222 -3.49 13.98 11.69
CA GLU A 222 -2.78 14.41 10.47
C GLU A 222 -3.35 15.70 9.88
N THR A 223 -4.65 15.94 10.05
CA THR A 223 -5.38 17.08 9.49
C THR A 223 -5.57 18.24 10.48
N GLY A 224 -5.05 18.13 11.70
CA GLY A 224 -5.01 19.21 12.69
C GLY A 224 -6.16 19.24 13.70
N TYR A 225 -7.08 18.29 13.67
CA TYR A 225 -8.14 18.11 14.66
C TYR A 225 -7.63 17.39 15.92
N TYR A 226 -6.58 17.95 16.53
CA TYR A 226 -5.79 17.27 17.55
C TYR A 226 -6.57 16.90 18.82
N ALA A 227 -7.48 17.76 19.28
CA ALA A 227 -8.27 17.47 20.48
C ALA A 227 -9.21 16.27 20.27
N GLU A 228 -9.94 16.25 19.16
CA GLU A 228 -10.84 15.14 18.78
C GLU A 228 -10.05 13.86 18.55
N SER A 229 -8.88 13.95 17.89
CA SER A 229 -7.98 12.82 17.70
C SER A 229 -7.51 12.21 19.03
N LEU A 230 -7.07 13.04 19.98
CA LEU A 230 -6.58 12.59 21.27
C LEU A 230 -7.68 11.82 22.02
N GLU A 231 -8.86 12.42 22.15
CA GLU A 231 -10.01 11.80 22.83
C GLU A 231 -10.37 10.45 22.19
N LEU A 232 -10.50 10.43 20.85
CA LEU A 232 -10.87 9.23 20.12
C LEU A 232 -9.82 8.12 20.23
N SER A 233 -8.53 8.48 20.16
CA SER A 233 -7.41 7.53 20.28
C SER A 233 -7.33 6.92 21.68
N GLU A 234 -7.56 7.70 22.74
CA GLU A 234 -7.54 7.21 24.11
C GLU A 234 -8.74 6.29 24.40
N ALA A 235 -9.94 6.65 23.91
CA ALA A 235 -11.11 5.80 24.01
C ALA A 235 -10.94 4.47 23.25
N ALA A 236 -10.38 4.52 22.04
CA ALA A 236 -10.07 3.33 21.25
C ALA A 236 -9.04 2.44 21.96
N ARG A 237 -7.96 3.03 22.50
CA ARG A 237 -6.94 2.29 23.26
C ARG A 237 -7.53 1.63 24.50
N ALA A 238 -8.35 2.34 25.27
CA ALA A 238 -9.00 1.79 26.45
C ALA A 238 -9.92 0.60 26.10
N THR A 239 -10.56 0.64 24.94
CA THR A 239 -11.37 -0.47 24.42
C THR A 239 -10.48 -1.66 24.03
N PHE A 240 -9.40 -1.41 23.28
CA PHE A 240 -8.43 -2.44 22.88
C PHE A 240 -7.81 -3.17 24.09
N LEU A 241 -7.43 -2.43 25.14
CA LEU A 241 -6.82 -3.03 26.33
C LEU A 241 -7.78 -3.91 27.14
N LYS A 242 -9.09 -3.77 26.97
CA LYS A 242 -10.10 -4.67 27.56
C LYS A 242 -10.27 -5.97 26.77
N THR A 243 -9.82 -6.02 25.52
CA THR A 243 -9.80 -7.25 24.73
C THR A 243 -8.81 -8.23 25.35
N ALA A 244 -9.21 -9.51 25.46
CA ALA A 244 -8.35 -10.55 26.01
C ALA A 244 -6.97 -10.57 25.29
N PRO A 245 -5.84 -10.70 26.00
CA PRO A 245 -4.51 -10.62 25.39
C PRO A 245 -4.30 -11.56 24.20
N ALA A 246 -4.90 -12.76 24.22
CA ALA A 246 -4.83 -13.72 23.12
C ALA A 246 -5.50 -13.24 21.81
N ASN A 247 -6.36 -12.23 21.89
CA ASN A 247 -7.08 -11.63 20.77
C ASN A 247 -6.50 -10.25 20.39
N GLN A 248 -5.46 -9.79 21.08
CA GLN A 248 -4.77 -8.56 20.72
C GLN A 248 -3.82 -8.82 19.56
N VAL A 249 -3.79 -7.88 18.63
CA VAL A 249 -2.83 -7.89 17.53
C VAL A 249 -1.46 -7.50 18.08
N PRO A 250 -0.42 -8.32 17.90
CA PRO A 250 0.94 -7.93 18.28
C PRO A 250 1.35 -6.63 17.58
N ASN A 251 2.14 -5.80 18.26
CA ASN A 251 2.58 -4.48 17.78
C ASN A 251 1.48 -3.43 17.54
N ALA A 252 0.24 -3.66 18.00
CA ALA A 252 -0.81 -2.65 17.83
C ALA A 252 -0.59 -1.38 18.69
N LEU A 253 0.09 -1.50 19.85
CA LEU A 253 0.29 -0.36 20.77
C LEU A 253 1.06 0.81 20.15
N PRO A 254 2.18 0.58 19.44
CA PRO A 254 2.85 1.61 18.63
C PRO A 254 1.91 2.43 17.74
N GLN A 255 0.86 1.81 17.17
CA GLN A 255 -0.14 2.52 16.37
C GLN A 255 -0.93 3.54 17.20
N PHE A 256 -1.36 3.18 18.41
CA PHE A 256 -2.04 4.13 19.31
C PHE A 256 -1.08 5.23 19.78
N ASP A 257 0.16 4.86 20.08
CA ASP A 257 1.16 5.75 20.64
C ASP A 257 1.55 6.87 19.67
N TRP A 258 1.79 6.58 18.39
CA TRP A 258 2.14 7.65 17.46
C TRP A 258 0.99 8.63 17.19
N ILE A 259 -0.26 8.15 17.13
CA ILE A 259 -1.44 9.01 16.96
C ILE A 259 -1.56 9.96 18.15
N ARG A 260 -1.44 9.41 19.37
CA ARG A 260 -1.45 10.18 20.61
C ARG A 260 -0.31 11.20 20.64
N ALA A 261 0.90 10.81 20.27
CA ALA A 261 2.04 11.72 20.22
C ALA A 261 1.79 12.89 19.25
N CYS A 262 1.25 12.61 18.06
CA CYS A 262 0.93 13.66 17.10
C CYS A 262 -0.12 14.63 17.63
N ALA A 263 -1.22 14.11 18.20
CA ALA A 263 -2.26 14.94 18.80
C ALA A 263 -1.72 15.80 19.97
N LEU A 264 -0.90 15.22 20.84
CA LEU A 264 -0.27 15.95 21.96
C LEU A 264 0.64 17.07 21.47
N LYS A 265 1.50 16.81 20.47
CA LYS A 265 2.36 17.86 19.89
C LYS A 265 1.53 18.98 19.29
N GLY A 266 0.47 18.65 18.54
CA GLY A 266 -0.45 19.63 17.98
C GLY A 266 -1.17 20.51 19.01
N LEU A 267 -1.36 19.99 20.22
CA LEU A 267 -1.90 20.72 21.38
C LEU A 267 -0.84 21.48 22.19
N GLY A 268 0.41 21.54 21.72
CA GLY A 268 1.51 22.22 22.40
C GLY A 268 2.17 21.42 23.53
N ARG A 269 1.84 20.12 23.68
CA ARG A 269 2.39 19.22 24.71
C ARG A 269 3.58 18.42 24.15
N ALA A 270 4.60 19.13 23.66
CA ALA A 270 5.71 18.56 22.91
C ALA A 270 6.56 17.57 23.72
N ASP A 271 6.79 17.84 25.01
CA ASP A 271 7.60 16.96 25.87
C ASP A 271 6.94 15.59 26.06
N GLU A 272 5.61 15.57 26.26
CA GLU A 272 4.84 14.33 26.38
C GLU A 272 4.81 13.54 25.06
N ALA A 273 4.66 14.25 23.94
CA ALA A 273 4.75 13.63 22.61
C ALA A 273 6.13 12.99 22.39
N GLY A 274 7.21 13.69 22.77
CA GLY A 274 8.58 13.18 22.66
C GLY A 274 8.82 11.92 23.50
N ALA A 275 8.32 11.89 24.73
CA ALA A 275 8.42 10.72 25.61
C ALA A 275 7.69 9.49 25.03
N ILE A 276 6.53 9.69 24.41
CA ILE A 276 5.78 8.60 23.75
C ILE A 276 6.53 8.11 22.51
N MET A 277 7.09 9.03 21.71
CA MET A 277 7.82 8.67 20.49
C MET A 277 9.09 7.86 20.76
N ALA A 278 9.78 8.09 21.87
CA ALA A 278 10.89 7.23 22.28
C ALA A 278 10.43 5.78 22.44
N GLY A 279 9.27 5.53 23.05
CA GLY A 279 8.69 4.20 23.18
C GLY A 279 8.27 3.56 21.86
N VAL A 280 7.83 4.35 20.88
CA VAL A 280 7.54 3.84 19.51
C VAL A 280 8.81 3.37 18.83
N ALA A 281 9.90 4.14 18.92
CA ALA A 281 11.18 3.81 18.30
C ALA A 281 11.88 2.60 18.94
N ASP A 282 11.69 2.40 20.23
CA ASP A 282 12.26 1.27 20.98
C ASP A 282 11.38 0.00 20.94
N ALA A 283 10.23 0.04 20.25
CA ALA A 283 9.32 -1.09 20.20
C ALA A 283 9.92 -2.27 19.41
N GLU A 284 9.85 -3.47 19.98
CA GLU A 284 10.33 -4.70 19.33
C GLU A 284 9.40 -5.12 18.18
N GLN A 285 9.97 -5.45 17.02
CA GLN A 285 9.21 -6.02 15.92
C GLN A 285 8.83 -7.47 16.25
N VAL A 286 7.54 -7.71 16.54
CA VAL A 286 6.99 -9.07 16.52
C VAL A 286 6.76 -9.55 15.09
N GLU A 287 7.28 -10.75 14.77
CA GLU A 287 7.05 -11.46 13.52
C GLU A 287 5.90 -12.46 13.64
N SER A 288 5.08 -12.58 12.60
CA SER A 288 3.99 -13.57 12.55
C SER A 288 4.08 -14.41 11.28
N ARG A 289 3.99 -15.74 11.43
CA ARG A 289 3.95 -16.68 10.30
C ARG A 289 2.61 -16.72 9.58
N ARG A 290 1.55 -16.16 10.18
CA ARG A 290 0.17 -16.30 9.69
C ARG A 290 -0.34 -15.05 9.00
N ILE A 291 0.12 -13.89 9.43
CA ILE A 291 -0.37 -12.59 9.00
C ILE A 291 0.81 -11.64 8.86
N HIS A 292 0.80 -10.80 7.83
CA HIS A 292 1.78 -9.74 7.71
C HIS A 292 1.42 -8.60 8.67
N LEU A 293 2.22 -8.42 9.72
CA LEU A 293 2.05 -7.31 10.66
C LEU A 293 2.72 -6.05 10.10
N PRO A 294 2.13 -4.86 10.29
CA PRO A 294 2.81 -3.60 10.00
C PRO A 294 4.17 -3.56 10.71
N ARG A 295 5.16 -2.97 10.05
CA ARG A 295 6.48 -2.81 10.67
C ARG A 295 6.43 -1.63 11.63
N ILE A 296 7.14 -1.72 12.75
CA ILE A 296 7.29 -0.60 13.70
C ILE A 296 7.75 0.68 12.97
N ARG A 297 8.63 0.52 11.99
CA ARG A 297 9.14 1.63 11.17
C ARG A 297 8.07 2.30 10.31
N ASP A 298 7.04 1.57 9.89
CA ASP A 298 5.91 2.18 9.15
C ASP A 298 5.12 3.12 10.08
N HIS A 299 5.00 2.76 11.36
CA HIS A 299 4.44 3.63 12.40
C HIS A 299 5.35 4.83 12.71
N GLU A 300 6.67 4.63 12.85
CA GLU A 300 7.63 5.72 13.04
C GLU A 300 7.58 6.73 11.89
N GLN A 301 7.60 6.24 10.64
CA GLN A 301 7.55 7.09 9.45
C GLN A 301 6.31 7.99 9.50
N ARG A 302 5.14 7.37 9.70
CA ARG A 302 3.86 8.08 9.78
C ARG A 302 3.82 9.06 10.95
N ALA A 303 4.41 8.70 12.08
CA ALA A 303 4.55 9.55 13.24
C ALA A 303 5.32 10.84 12.91
N TYR A 304 6.54 10.72 12.37
CA TYR A 304 7.37 11.89 12.07
C TYR A 304 6.77 12.77 10.98
N GLN A 305 6.02 12.18 10.05
CA GLN A 305 5.23 12.92 9.07
C GLN A 305 4.16 13.78 9.76
N CYS A 306 3.35 13.17 10.64
CA CYS A 306 2.29 13.86 11.39
C CYS A 306 2.86 14.93 12.33
N LEU A 307 3.96 14.62 13.03
CA LEU A 307 4.67 15.53 13.91
C LEU A 307 5.37 16.68 13.17
N ARG A 308 5.43 16.64 11.83
CA ARG A 308 6.19 17.59 10.99
C ARG A 308 7.68 17.65 11.40
N ASP A 309 8.27 16.48 11.60
CA ASP A 309 9.67 16.32 12.00
C ASP A 309 10.50 15.76 10.81
N PRO A 310 11.12 16.65 10.00
CA PRO A 310 11.89 16.21 8.84
C PRO A 310 13.15 15.43 9.22
N GLN A 311 13.74 15.70 10.38
CA GLN A 311 14.95 15.01 10.84
C GLN A 311 14.64 13.57 11.24
N GLY A 312 13.56 13.37 12.01
CA GLY A 312 13.07 12.03 12.36
C GLY A 312 12.73 11.22 11.12
N LEU A 313 12.02 11.83 10.16
CA LEU A 313 11.64 11.19 8.90
C LEU A 313 12.85 10.78 8.05
N ALA A 314 13.84 11.67 7.86
CA ALA A 314 15.08 11.35 7.16
C ALA A 314 15.87 10.23 7.85
N GLY A 315 15.83 10.19 9.19
CA GLY A 315 16.42 9.11 9.99
C GLY A 315 15.76 7.74 9.73
N VAL A 316 14.43 7.69 9.64
CA VAL A 316 13.70 6.46 9.28
C VAL A 316 14.10 5.99 7.89
N TRP A 317 14.09 6.88 6.89
CA TRP A 317 14.47 6.54 5.52
C TRP A 317 15.91 6.02 5.41
N SER A 318 16.85 6.67 6.11
CA SER A 318 18.24 6.22 6.16
C SER A 318 18.36 4.81 6.76
N ARG A 319 17.67 4.52 7.87
CA ARG A 319 17.65 3.18 8.47
C ARG A 319 16.98 2.16 7.56
N ASP A 320 15.92 2.51 6.85
CA ASP A 320 15.24 1.59 5.94
C ASP A 320 16.09 1.22 4.74
N LEU A 321 16.81 2.18 4.17
CA LEU A 321 17.67 1.93 3.02
C LEU A 321 18.94 1.16 3.39
N THR A 322 19.45 1.33 4.62
CA THR A 322 20.72 0.72 5.06
C THR A 322 20.54 -0.59 5.83
N GLN A 323 19.53 -0.67 6.69
CA GLN A 323 19.30 -1.78 7.61
C GLN A 323 18.04 -2.59 7.26
N GLY A 324 17.20 -2.11 6.35
CA GLY A 324 15.91 -2.71 6.04
C GLY A 324 15.99 -3.87 5.04
N PRO A 325 15.31 -5.00 5.31
CA PRO A 325 14.60 -5.75 4.28
C PRO A 325 13.28 -4.99 4.01
N PRO A 326 13.02 -4.52 2.78
CA PRO A 326 12.89 -5.39 1.62
C PRO A 326 13.59 -4.85 0.35
N ILE A 327 13.69 -5.74 -0.61
CA ILE A 327 13.90 -5.38 -2.01
C ILE A 327 12.70 -4.53 -2.46
N GLY A 328 12.94 -3.35 -3.04
CA GLY A 328 11.85 -2.48 -3.53
C GLY A 328 10.89 -1.97 -2.45
N SER A 329 11.43 -1.46 -1.33
CA SER A 329 10.59 -0.82 -0.29
C SER A 329 9.80 0.36 -0.86
N GLU A 330 8.60 0.59 -0.35
CA GLU A 330 7.83 1.82 -0.62
C GLU A 330 8.60 3.08 -0.22
N THR A 331 9.50 2.99 0.78
CA THR A 331 10.41 4.07 1.16
C THR A 331 11.26 4.57 -0.02
N PHE A 332 11.63 3.70 -0.97
CA PHE A 332 12.34 4.12 -2.19
C PHE A 332 11.50 5.05 -3.06
N LEU A 333 10.18 4.86 -3.09
CA LEU A 333 9.26 5.73 -3.81
C LEU A 333 9.03 7.02 -3.05
N LEU A 334 8.80 6.95 -1.73
CA LEU A 334 8.58 8.14 -0.90
C LEU A 334 9.81 9.07 -0.88
N ALA A 335 11.01 8.51 -1.07
CA ALA A 335 12.25 9.26 -1.20
C ALA A 335 12.43 9.95 -2.58
N GLN A 336 11.58 9.66 -3.57
CA GLN A 336 11.67 10.32 -4.89
C GLN A 336 11.16 11.75 -4.83
N ALA A 337 11.83 12.65 -5.56
CA ALA A 337 11.45 14.07 -5.61
C ALA A 337 10.02 14.28 -6.18
N SER A 338 9.64 13.49 -7.18
CA SER A 338 8.32 13.53 -7.83
C SER A 338 7.24 12.74 -7.11
N ALA A 339 7.54 12.05 -6.00
CA ALA A 339 6.51 11.33 -5.26
C ALA A 339 5.46 12.31 -4.72
N GLU A 340 4.25 12.20 -5.24
CA GLU A 340 3.10 12.83 -4.60
C GLU A 340 2.63 11.93 -3.48
N THR A 341 2.50 12.54 -2.30
CA THR A 341 2.11 11.85 -1.10
C THR A 341 1.06 12.72 -0.43
N ASP A 342 -0.22 12.42 -0.67
CA ASP A 342 -1.33 13.27 -0.20
C ASP A 342 -1.44 13.28 1.33
N VAL A 343 -0.91 12.25 1.96
CA VAL A 343 -0.83 12.11 3.42
C VAL A 343 0.20 13.08 4.03
N LEU A 344 1.13 13.60 3.24
CA LEU A 344 2.32 14.24 3.78
C LEU A 344 2.25 15.76 3.69
N HIS A 345 2.56 16.39 4.82
CA HIS A 345 2.91 17.80 4.84
C HIS A 345 4.14 18.01 3.95
N ARG A 346 3.92 18.42 2.69
CA ARG A 346 4.95 18.50 1.65
C ARG A 346 6.23 19.21 2.10
N PRO A 347 6.18 20.33 2.85
CA PRO A 347 7.39 20.97 3.36
C PRO A 347 8.22 20.07 4.29
N THR A 348 7.60 19.18 5.06
CA THR A 348 8.30 18.20 5.90
C THR A 348 9.03 17.18 5.05
N VAL A 349 8.40 16.70 3.98
CA VAL A 349 8.98 15.73 3.03
C VAL A 349 10.16 16.35 2.30
N ASP A 350 9.98 17.55 1.74
CA ASP A 350 11.04 18.25 1.01
C ASP A 350 12.23 18.55 1.93
N ALA A 351 11.97 18.96 3.18
CA ALA A 351 13.02 19.16 4.18
C ALA A 351 13.72 17.86 4.57
N ALA A 352 12.97 16.75 4.71
CA ALA A 352 13.54 15.43 4.96
C ALA A 352 14.40 14.98 3.77
N HIS A 353 13.98 15.18 2.52
CA HIS A 353 14.80 14.90 1.33
C HIS A 353 16.09 15.71 1.32
N ALA A 354 16.04 16.99 1.70
CA ALA A 354 17.24 17.84 1.76
C ALA A 354 18.24 17.40 2.84
N MET A 355 17.75 16.84 3.96
CA MET A 355 18.58 16.25 5.02
C MET A 355 19.06 14.84 4.67
N PHE A 356 18.26 14.13 3.90
CA PHE A 356 18.53 12.78 3.43
C PHE A 356 19.57 12.84 2.30
N THR A 357 20.83 12.61 2.66
CA THR A 357 21.85 12.36 1.65
C THR A 357 21.57 11.00 1.03
N ALA A 358 21.13 10.97 -0.23
CA ALA A 358 20.91 9.74 -0.99
C ALA A 358 22.20 8.90 -1.00
N ALA A 359 22.32 8.00 -0.04
CA ALA A 359 23.33 6.97 -0.03
C ALA A 359 22.78 5.76 -0.80
N PRO A 360 23.65 5.00 -1.49
CA PRO A 360 23.28 3.70 -2.01
C PRO A 360 22.51 2.91 -0.93
N PRO A 361 21.40 2.25 -1.30
CA PRO A 361 21.07 1.81 -2.66
C PRO A 361 20.02 2.64 -3.43
N LEU A 362 19.66 3.86 -3.01
CA LEU A 362 18.61 4.62 -3.68
C LEU A 362 19.05 5.21 -5.04
N ARG A 363 18.31 4.91 -6.11
CA ARG A 363 18.35 5.60 -7.40
C ARG A 363 17.22 6.61 -7.51
N MET A 364 17.55 7.82 -7.98
CA MET A 364 16.55 8.77 -8.45
C MET A 364 16.00 8.32 -9.81
N LEU A 365 14.69 8.17 -9.89
CA LEU A 365 14.00 7.76 -11.10
C LEU A 365 13.96 8.91 -12.12
N PRO A 366 14.19 8.63 -13.41
CA PRO A 366 14.07 9.64 -14.47
C PRO A 366 12.67 10.25 -14.57
N ASP A 367 12.59 11.50 -15.06
CA ASP A 367 11.34 12.26 -15.21
C ASP A 367 10.26 11.57 -16.04
N ARG A 368 10.64 10.66 -16.96
CA ARG A 368 9.68 9.86 -17.72
C ARG A 368 8.75 9.02 -16.85
N TYR A 369 9.14 8.74 -15.60
CA TYR A 369 8.30 8.03 -14.62
C TYR A 369 7.51 8.95 -13.70
N SER A 370 7.63 10.28 -13.83
CA SER A 370 6.98 11.24 -12.92
C SER A 370 5.45 11.10 -12.90
N ALA A 371 4.82 10.80 -14.04
CA ALA A 371 3.39 10.52 -14.09
C ALA A 371 3.04 9.29 -13.24
N ALA A 372 3.72 8.17 -13.45
CA ALA A 372 3.50 6.94 -12.68
C ALA A 372 3.81 7.10 -11.18
N GLN A 373 4.85 7.86 -10.83
CA GLN A 373 5.18 8.19 -9.43
C GLN A 373 4.09 9.03 -8.73
N ARG A 374 3.29 9.77 -9.49
CA ARG A 374 2.13 10.55 -9.00
C ARG A 374 0.80 9.85 -9.23
N ALA A 375 0.83 8.56 -9.63
CA ALA A 375 -0.35 7.81 -10.02
C ALA A 375 -1.19 8.53 -11.11
N TRP A 376 -0.50 9.06 -12.13
CA TRP A 376 -1.06 9.82 -13.26
C TRP A 376 -1.96 11.00 -12.88
N ARG A 377 -1.66 11.65 -11.75
CA ARG A 377 -2.30 12.89 -11.33
C ARG A 377 -1.72 14.15 -11.98
#